data_AF-A0A557P9W0-F1
#
_entry.id   AF-A0A557P9W0-F1
#
_cell.length_a   1.000
_cell.length_b   1.000
_cell.length_c   1.000
_cell.angle_alpha   90.00
_cell.angle_beta   90.00
_cell.angle_gamma   90.00
#
_symmetry.space_group_name_H-M   'P 1'
#
loop_
_entity.id
_entity.type
_entity.pdbx_description
1 polymer ?
#
loop_
_entity_poly.entity_id
_entity_poly.type
_entity_poly.pdbx_seq_one_letter_code
_entity_poly.pdbx_strand_id
1 'polypeptide(L)'
;MIKAVAGNLGRGDSKGTLDDVAEVLNMNIHQLKNRLYNKKGQDLTCEQLLELTVQSNSSAIAQYFAGAIGQVVVDLPEPDIDTVDMFECQLKLNAVKGLLDMTIEEARKDGVLDAEERQRISKLKMQFQAMFEGFMFGLDSLYAEQK
;
A
#
# COMPACT_ATOMS: atom_id res chain seq x y z
N MET A 1 9.64 6.12 -0.42
CA MET A 1 8.79 6.55 0.71
C MET A 1 8.43 8.04 0.61
N ILE A 2 9.25 9.00 1.03
CA ILE A 2 8.86 10.44 1.07
C ILE A 2 8.48 11.04 -0.30
N LYS A 3 9.13 10.65 -1.41
CA LYS A 3 8.70 11.07 -2.75
C LYS A 3 7.30 10.58 -3.13
N ALA A 4 6.91 9.39 -2.67
CA ALA A 4 5.58 8.83 -2.93
C ALA A 4 4.52 9.54 -2.08
N VAL A 5 4.84 9.85 -0.82
CA VAL A 5 4.02 10.70 0.06
C VAL A 5 3.81 12.08 -0.56
N ALA A 6 4.91 12.73 -0.99
CA ALA A 6 4.85 14.04 -1.64
C ALA A 6 3.96 14.02 -2.89
N GLY A 7 4.05 12.98 -3.73
CA GLY A 7 3.24 12.85 -4.93
C GLY A 7 1.72 12.90 -4.66
N ASN A 8 1.28 12.37 -3.51
CA ASN A 8 -0.13 12.36 -3.12
C ASN A 8 -0.59 13.63 -2.39
N LEU A 9 0.31 14.52 -1.99
CA LEU A 9 0.00 15.79 -1.32
C LEU A 9 -0.23 16.95 -2.30
N GLY A 10 -0.09 16.72 -3.61
CA GLY A 10 -0.28 17.75 -4.63
C GLY A 10 -1.70 18.33 -4.60
N ARG A 11 -1.80 19.66 -4.74
CA ARG A 11 -3.09 20.37 -4.87
C ARG A 11 -3.43 20.54 -6.35
N GLY A 12 -4.63 20.08 -6.77
CA GLY A 12 -5.09 20.17 -8.17
C GLY A 12 -4.25 19.32 -9.13
N ASP A 13 -3.97 19.82 -10.34
CA ASP A 13 -3.18 19.12 -11.38
C ASP A 13 -1.65 19.14 -11.13
N SER A 14 -1.19 19.68 -10.01
CA SER A 14 0.24 19.82 -9.72
C SER A 14 0.80 18.59 -8.98
N LYS A 15 1.97 18.09 -9.42
CA LYS A 15 2.69 17.03 -8.70
C LYS A 15 3.17 17.58 -7.36
N GLY A 16 2.74 16.97 -6.26
CA GLY A 16 3.18 17.40 -4.93
C GLY A 16 4.70 17.24 -4.75
N THR A 17 5.25 18.16 -3.99
CA THR A 17 6.67 18.44 -3.83
C THR A 17 7.12 18.27 -2.38
N LEU A 18 8.42 18.44 -2.13
CA LEU A 18 8.93 18.47 -0.76
C LEU A 18 8.46 19.70 0.02
N ASP A 19 8.01 20.76 -0.66
CA ASP A 19 7.43 21.92 0.00
C ASP A 19 6.06 21.58 0.60
N ASP A 20 5.25 20.78 -0.09
CA ASP A 20 3.96 20.31 0.43
C ASP A 20 4.13 19.41 1.67
N VAL A 21 5.16 18.55 1.66
CA VAL A 21 5.53 17.74 2.85
C VAL A 21 5.97 18.62 4.02
N ALA A 22 6.71 19.69 3.75
CA ALA A 22 7.16 20.63 4.77
C ALA A 22 6.00 21.44 5.36
N GLU A 23 5.05 21.84 4.51
CA GLU A 23 3.81 22.52 4.89
C GLU A 23 2.96 21.66 5.82
N VAL A 24 2.72 20.39 5.47
CA VAL A 24 1.97 19.44 6.33
C VAL A 24 2.59 19.34 7.72
N LEU A 25 3.92 19.29 7.79
CA LEU A 25 4.64 19.16 9.06
C LEU A 25 4.90 20.50 9.77
N ASN A 26 4.32 21.61 9.29
CA ASN A 26 4.49 22.95 9.83
C ASN A 26 5.97 23.35 10.03
N MET A 27 6.83 23.00 9.08
CA MET A 27 8.26 23.31 9.11
C MET A 27 8.75 23.88 7.78
N ASN A 28 9.92 24.52 7.77
CA ASN A 28 10.50 24.97 6.51
C ASN A 28 11.21 23.82 5.76
N ILE A 29 11.40 23.96 4.45
CA ILE A 29 12.04 22.93 3.62
C ILE A 29 13.49 22.61 4.06
N HIS A 30 14.20 23.57 4.67
CA HIS A 30 15.55 23.34 5.18
C HIS A 30 15.55 22.45 6.43
N GLN A 31 14.59 22.64 7.33
CA GLN A 31 14.36 21.82 8.52
C GLN A 31 13.95 20.41 8.09
N LEU A 32 13.02 20.29 7.14
CA LEU A 32 12.63 19.00 6.58
C LEU A 32 13.83 18.26 5.98
N LYS A 33 14.62 18.91 5.11
CA LYS A 33 15.82 18.30 4.51
C LYS A 33 16.84 17.90 5.57
N ASN A 34 17.03 18.70 6.61
CA ASN A 34 17.94 18.32 7.69
C ASN A 34 17.47 17.04 8.39
N ARG A 35 16.17 16.90 8.67
CA ARG A 35 15.61 15.68 9.26
C ARG A 35 15.66 14.47 8.35
N LEU A 36 15.33 14.64 7.07
CA LEU A 36 15.35 13.56 6.08
C LEU A 36 16.74 12.96 5.86
N TYR A 37 17.78 13.78 5.93
CA TYR A 37 19.17 13.35 5.76
C TYR A 37 19.89 13.09 7.08
N ASN A 38 19.15 13.04 8.20
CA ASN A 38 19.69 12.90 9.55
C ASN A 38 20.90 13.84 9.79
N LYS A 39 20.77 15.08 9.32
CA LYS A 39 21.77 16.13 9.58
C LYS A 39 21.55 16.64 11.00
N LYS A 40 22.63 16.72 11.77
CA LYS A 40 22.64 17.18 13.17
C LYS A 40 21.85 16.27 14.13
N GLY A 41 21.70 14.97 13.81
CA GLY A 41 21.03 14.02 14.70
C GLY A 41 19.53 14.31 14.91
N GLN A 42 18.91 15.00 13.96
CA GLN A 42 17.47 15.27 13.97
C GLN A 42 16.82 14.30 13.00
N ASP A 43 15.81 13.56 13.45
CA ASP A 43 15.01 12.65 12.64
C ASP A 43 13.54 13.07 12.63
N LEU A 44 12.76 12.50 11.70
CA LEU A 44 11.30 12.58 11.75
C LEU A 44 10.77 11.71 12.90
N THR A 45 9.85 12.24 13.67
CA THR A 45 9.20 11.47 14.76
C THR A 45 8.11 10.56 14.20
N CYS A 46 7.69 9.55 14.98
CA CYS A 46 6.59 8.67 14.59
C CYS A 46 5.28 9.45 14.35
N GLU A 47 5.02 10.49 15.14
CA GLU A 47 3.84 11.35 14.99
C GLU A 47 3.87 12.11 13.66
N GLN A 48 5.04 12.61 13.24
CA GLN A 48 5.20 13.29 11.95
C GLN A 48 5.02 12.33 10.78
N LEU A 49 5.53 11.11 10.91
CA LEU A 49 5.33 10.07 9.90
C LEU A 49 3.85 9.68 9.80
N LEU A 50 3.15 9.56 10.94
CA LEU A 50 1.72 9.29 10.97
C LEU A 50 0.90 10.43 10.35
N GLU A 51 1.21 11.68 10.69
CA GLU A 51 0.54 12.86 10.13
C GLU A 51 0.69 12.90 8.60
N LEU A 52 1.90 12.65 8.09
CA LEU A 52 2.14 12.51 6.66
C LEU A 52 1.32 11.38 6.03
N THR A 53 1.23 10.21 6.66
CA THR A 53 0.42 9.10 6.16
C THR A 53 -1.05 9.49 6.04
N VAL A 54 -1.62 10.10 7.08
CA VAL A 54 -3.04 10.48 7.12
C VAL A 54 -3.34 11.57 6.09
N GLN A 55 -2.54 12.64 6.04
CA GLN A 55 -2.78 13.78 5.14
C GLN A 55 -2.55 13.43 3.67
N SER A 56 -1.60 12.53 3.36
CA SER A 56 -1.31 12.10 1.99
C SER A 56 -2.15 10.92 1.52
N ASN A 57 -2.99 10.35 2.40
CA ASN A 57 -3.68 9.07 2.17
C ASN A 57 -2.77 8.01 1.53
N SER A 58 -1.51 7.94 1.98
CA SER A 58 -0.46 7.13 1.36
C SER A 58 0.03 6.03 2.30
N SER A 59 -0.09 4.78 1.87
CA SER A 59 0.46 3.62 2.57
C SER A 59 1.99 3.48 2.39
N ALA A 60 2.65 4.40 1.68
CA ALA A 60 4.08 4.31 1.36
C ALA A 60 5.02 4.29 2.58
N ILE A 61 4.62 4.90 3.70
CA ILE A 61 5.38 4.86 4.96
C ILE A 61 5.24 3.48 5.60
N ALA A 62 4.01 2.96 5.71
CA ALA A 62 3.75 1.63 6.25
C ALA A 62 4.45 0.54 5.41
N GLN A 63 4.36 0.61 4.08
CA GLN A 63 5.03 -0.31 3.16
C GLN A 63 6.55 -0.28 3.31
N TYR A 64 7.14 0.90 3.57
CA TYR A 64 8.58 1.01 3.79
C TYR A 64 9.03 0.26 5.05
N PHE A 65 8.32 0.43 6.17
CA PHE A 65 8.64 -0.29 7.41
C PHE A 65 8.38 -1.79 7.28
N ALA A 66 7.22 -2.18 6.74
CA ALA A 66 6.89 -3.58 6.54
C ALA A 66 7.92 -4.29 5.66
N GLY A 67 8.32 -3.66 4.54
CA GLY A 67 9.34 -4.19 3.64
C GLY A 67 10.70 -4.38 4.31
N ALA A 68 11.08 -3.51 5.25
CA ALA A 68 12.34 -3.62 5.99
C ALA A 68 12.40 -4.85 6.91
N ILE A 69 11.25 -5.39 7.32
CA ILE A 69 11.13 -6.55 8.21
C ILE A 69 10.48 -7.77 7.54
N GLY A 70 10.34 -7.75 6.21
CA GLY A 70 9.77 -8.86 5.44
C GLY A 70 8.26 -9.06 5.62
N GLN A 71 7.55 -8.02 6.04
CA GLN A 71 6.09 -7.99 6.13
C GLN A 71 5.46 -7.33 4.88
N VAL A 72 4.16 -7.54 4.71
CA VAL A 72 3.37 -6.92 3.64
C VAL A 72 2.27 -6.07 4.24
N VAL A 73 1.99 -4.93 3.59
CA VAL A 73 0.83 -4.09 3.88
C VAL A 73 -0.18 -4.34 2.79
N VAL A 74 -1.42 -4.55 3.19
CA VAL A 74 -2.53 -4.88 2.31
C VAL A 74 -3.64 -3.88 2.62
N ASP A 75 -4.25 -3.33 1.57
CA ASP A 75 -5.38 -2.41 1.71
C ASP A 75 -6.60 -3.19 2.19
N LEU A 76 -7.27 -2.68 3.23
CA LEU A 76 -8.54 -3.21 3.71
C LEU A 76 -9.65 -2.64 2.82
N PRO A 77 -10.47 -3.49 2.16
CA PRO A 77 -11.58 -2.99 1.39
C PRO A 77 -12.75 -2.59 2.29
N GLU A 78 -13.69 -1.84 1.70
CA GLU A 78 -14.84 -1.29 2.44
C GLU A 78 -15.84 -2.38 2.88
N PRO A 79 -16.55 -2.17 4.01
CA PRO A 79 -17.35 -3.21 4.68
C PRO A 79 -18.61 -3.69 3.98
N ASP A 80 -19.08 -2.98 2.95
CA ASP A 80 -20.45 -3.12 2.47
C ASP A 80 -20.53 -4.11 1.31
N ILE A 81 -20.53 -5.40 1.65
CA ILE A 81 -20.60 -6.51 0.69
C ILE A 81 -21.86 -7.32 0.99
N ASP A 82 -22.84 -7.34 0.08
CA ASP A 82 -24.01 -8.23 0.17
C ASP A 82 -23.65 -9.64 -0.36
N THR A 83 -24.53 -10.61 -0.11
CA THR A 83 -24.38 -12.04 -0.48
C THR A 83 -24.14 -12.24 -1.99
N VAL A 84 -24.75 -11.40 -2.85
CA VAL A 84 -24.50 -11.43 -4.31
C VAL A 84 -23.10 -10.92 -4.63
N ASP A 85 -22.66 -9.87 -3.93
CA ASP A 85 -21.32 -9.29 -4.07
C ASP A 85 -20.24 -10.25 -3.57
N MET A 86 -20.54 -11.11 -2.59
CA MET A 86 -19.63 -12.16 -2.12
C MET A 86 -19.31 -13.19 -3.21
N PHE A 87 -20.31 -13.62 -3.99
CA PHE A 87 -20.08 -14.56 -5.09
C PHE A 87 -19.23 -13.93 -6.19
N GLU A 88 -19.49 -12.66 -6.53
CA GLU A 88 -18.64 -11.92 -7.46
C GLU A 88 -17.21 -11.74 -6.93
N CYS A 89 -17.05 -11.45 -5.64
CA CYS A 89 -15.74 -11.36 -5.00
C CYS A 89 -14.99 -12.67 -5.09
N GLN A 90 -15.65 -13.81 -4.82
CA GLN A 90 -15.02 -15.13 -4.96
C GLN A 90 -14.60 -15.41 -6.41
N LEU A 91 -15.42 -15.07 -7.40
CA LEU A 91 -15.07 -15.23 -8.81
C LEU A 91 -13.85 -14.38 -9.19
N LYS A 92 -13.84 -13.10 -8.79
CA LYS A 92 -12.70 -12.18 -9.03
C LYS A 92 -11.44 -12.67 -8.34
N LEU A 93 -11.55 -13.16 -7.10
CA LEU A 93 -10.45 -13.74 -6.33
C LEU A 93 -9.84 -14.96 -7.07
N ASN A 94 -10.68 -15.87 -7.54
CA ASN A 94 -10.25 -17.04 -8.31
C ASN A 94 -9.58 -16.64 -9.63
N ALA A 95 -10.10 -15.63 -10.33
CA ALA A 95 -9.52 -15.13 -11.57
C ALA A 95 -8.10 -14.56 -11.35
N VAL A 96 -7.92 -13.73 -10.32
CA VAL A 96 -6.59 -13.18 -10.00
C VAL A 96 -5.64 -14.26 -9.50
N LYS A 97 -6.13 -15.25 -8.75
CA LYS A 97 -5.33 -16.41 -8.37
C LYS A 97 -4.84 -17.19 -9.60
N GLY A 98 -5.73 -17.47 -10.55
CA GLY A 98 -5.37 -18.12 -11.80
C GLY A 98 -4.34 -17.33 -12.62
N LEU A 99 -4.50 -16.00 -12.69
CA LEU A 99 -3.54 -15.12 -13.37
C LEU A 99 -2.17 -15.12 -12.67
N LEU A 100 -2.16 -15.10 -11.33
CA LEU A 100 -0.93 -15.20 -10.53
C LEU A 100 -0.21 -16.52 -10.79
N ASP A 101 -0.94 -17.64 -10.77
CA ASP A 101 -0.37 -18.97 -11.00
C ASP A 101 0.19 -19.10 -12.42
N MET A 102 -0.53 -18.60 -13.43
CA MET A 102 -0.03 -18.55 -14.81
C MET A 102 1.25 -17.73 -14.93
N THR A 103 1.29 -16.55 -14.30
CA THR A 103 2.46 -15.66 -14.33
C THR A 103 3.68 -16.32 -13.67
N ILE A 104 3.47 -17.01 -12.55
CA ILE A 104 4.53 -17.76 -11.86
C ILE A 104 5.05 -18.89 -12.74
N GLU A 105 4.16 -19.65 -13.39
CA GLU A 105 4.55 -20.75 -14.27
C GLU A 105 5.28 -20.27 -15.52
N GLU A 106 4.89 -19.12 -16.09
CA GLU A 106 5.61 -18.49 -17.21
C GLU A 106 7.02 -18.06 -16.81
N ALA A 107 7.14 -17.34 -15.68
CA ALA A 107 8.42 -16.84 -15.16
C ALA A 107 9.34 -17.97 -14.63
N ARG A 108 8.83 -19.19 -14.49
CA ARG A 108 9.63 -20.37 -14.14
C ARG A 108 10.23 -21.07 -15.35
N LYS A 109 9.75 -20.82 -16.58
CA LYS A 109 10.15 -21.58 -17.78
C LYS A 109 11.63 -21.44 -18.12
N ASP A 110 12.23 -20.30 -17.83
CA ASP A 110 13.64 -20.02 -18.07
C ASP A 110 14.54 -20.34 -16.84
N GLY A 111 13.93 -20.73 -15.72
CA GLY A 111 14.60 -21.06 -14.47
C GLY A 111 15.14 -19.86 -13.68
N VAL A 112 14.90 -18.62 -14.12
CA VAL A 112 15.44 -17.40 -13.49
C VAL A 112 14.39 -16.31 -13.42
N LEU A 113 13.85 -16.08 -12.22
CA LEU A 113 12.95 -14.95 -11.97
C LEU A 113 13.70 -13.61 -12.06
N ASP A 114 13.46 -12.86 -13.12
CA ASP A 114 14.03 -11.53 -13.32
C ASP A 114 13.35 -10.44 -12.46
N ALA A 115 13.87 -9.22 -12.50
CA ALA A 115 13.34 -8.12 -11.68
C ALA A 115 11.92 -7.68 -12.10
N GLU A 116 11.62 -7.72 -13.39
CA GLU A 116 10.32 -7.33 -13.95
C GLU A 116 9.25 -8.39 -13.63
N GLU A 117 9.59 -9.66 -13.77
CA GLU A 117 8.75 -10.81 -13.40
C GLU A 117 8.45 -10.81 -11.91
N ARG A 118 9.46 -10.62 -11.05
CA ARG A 118 9.25 -10.48 -9.61
C ARG A 118 8.31 -9.32 -9.29
N GLN A 119 8.44 -8.20 -9.99
CA GLN A 119 7.56 -7.06 -9.79
C GLN A 119 6.11 -7.39 -10.19
N ARG A 120 5.91 -8.06 -11.34
CA ARG A 120 4.59 -8.50 -11.80
C ARG A 120 3.95 -9.50 -10.82
N ILE A 121 4.69 -10.52 -10.42
CA ILE A 121 4.25 -11.52 -9.42
C ILE A 121 3.90 -10.83 -8.10
N SER A 122 4.76 -9.92 -7.62
CA SER A 122 4.51 -9.20 -6.37
C SER A 122 3.25 -8.34 -6.44
N LYS A 123 2.98 -7.69 -7.57
CA LYS A 123 1.77 -6.89 -7.78
C LYS A 123 0.51 -7.77 -7.76
N LEU A 124 0.51 -8.87 -8.50
CA LEU A 124 -0.61 -9.82 -8.52
C LEU A 124 -0.84 -10.48 -7.17
N LYS A 125 0.24 -10.82 -6.46
CA LYS A 125 0.18 -11.33 -5.09
C LYS A 125 -0.47 -10.33 -4.13
N MET A 126 -0.04 -9.06 -4.16
CA MET A 126 -0.64 -8.02 -3.30
C MET A 126 -2.13 -7.83 -3.61
N GLN A 127 -2.50 -7.81 -4.89
CA GLN A 127 -3.90 -7.71 -5.31
C GLN A 127 -4.73 -8.91 -4.82
N PHE A 128 -4.20 -10.13 -4.97
CA PHE A 128 -4.83 -11.34 -4.46
C PHE A 128 -5.04 -11.28 -2.95
N GLN A 129 -4.02 -10.87 -2.19
CA GLN A 129 -4.10 -10.75 -0.74
C GLN A 129 -5.15 -9.70 -0.31
N ALA A 130 -5.21 -8.54 -0.98
CA ALA A 130 -6.22 -7.52 -0.68
C ALA A 130 -7.66 -8.00 -0.90
N MET A 131 -7.92 -8.67 -2.02
CA MET A 131 -9.24 -9.23 -2.27
C MET A 131 -9.57 -10.38 -1.34
N PHE A 132 -8.57 -11.17 -0.94
CA PHE A 132 -8.76 -12.26 0.01
C PHE A 132 -9.16 -11.71 1.39
N GLU A 133 -8.42 -10.71 1.90
CA GLU A 133 -8.78 -10.05 3.17
C GLU A 133 -10.17 -9.41 3.10
N GLY A 134 -10.54 -8.82 1.96
CA GLY A 134 -11.89 -8.29 1.77
C GLY A 134 -12.98 -9.32 1.77
N PHE A 135 -12.74 -10.44 1.11
CA PHE A 135 -13.64 -11.58 1.13
C PHE A 135 -13.83 -12.10 2.56
N MET A 136 -12.74 -12.22 3.33
CA MET A 136 -12.81 -12.64 4.73
C MET A 136 -13.57 -11.65 5.59
N PHE A 137 -13.33 -10.34 5.40
CA PHE A 137 -14.03 -9.29 6.12
C PHE A 137 -15.53 -9.26 5.79
N GLY A 138 -15.91 -9.44 4.52
CA GLY A 138 -17.31 -9.55 4.09
C GLY A 138 -18.00 -10.78 4.67
N LEU A 139 -17.32 -11.94 4.71
CA LEU A 139 -17.81 -13.13 5.39
C LEU A 139 -18.05 -12.86 6.88
N ASP A 140 -17.08 -12.27 7.57
CA ASP A 140 -17.21 -11.93 8.98
C ASP A 140 -18.37 -10.95 9.21
N SER A 141 -18.57 -9.96 8.33
CA SER A 141 -19.67 -8.99 8.42
C SER A 141 -21.05 -9.66 8.25
N LEU A 142 -21.20 -10.55 7.26
CA LEU A 142 -22.45 -11.24 6.97
C LEU A 142 -22.83 -12.29 8.01
N TYR A 143 -21.83 -12.94 8.62
CA TYR A 143 -22.03 -14.00 9.61
C TYR A 143 -21.73 -13.58 11.06
N ALA A 144 -21.36 -12.31 11.29
CA ALA A 144 -21.29 -11.76 12.63
C ALA A 144 -22.68 -11.86 13.28
N GLU A 145 -22.75 -12.56 14.42
CA GLU A 145 -23.97 -12.70 15.20
C GLU A 145 -24.59 -11.30 15.44
N GLN A 146 -25.80 -11.08 14.92
CA GLN A 146 -26.63 -9.96 15.37
C GLN A 146 -26.90 -10.17 16.87
N LYS A 147 -26.15 -9.46 17.72
CA LYS A 147 -26.46 -9.34 19.15
C LYS A 147 -27.51 -8.27 19.39
#